data_AF-A0A955JZF2-F1
#
_entry.id   AF-A0A955JZF2-F1
#
_cell.length_a   1.000
_cell.length_b   1.000
_cell.length_c   1.000
_cell.angle_alpha   90.00
_cell.angle_beta   90.00
_cell.angle_gamma   90.00
#
_symmetry.space_group_name_H-M   'P 1'
#
loop_
_entity.id
_entity.type
_entity.pdbx_description
1 polymer ?
#
loop_
_entity_poly.entity_id
_entity_poly.type
_entity_poly.pdbx_seq_one_letter_code
_entity_poly.pdbx_strand_id
1 'polypeptide(L)'
;MNQLRSSGFTIIEVTLFLAISGLLLIGVMAAINTNINQQRYMDAVRSFQDYLQGQYNLVDNVRNNRPDYACDAVKGMQAGTDVRGTTNCTIIGRFVSLEDNGKTLKSRPIYATKDIVTTSGNNDEDLLSKLGLTLGSPSLSQDDDESTVSWGANAYIAGNPNNKNLHMVIVRIPNSTVRTYASTDSTANTISKVIGSSSDINLCVNPDGMVTTPKQMITIRKDGSNANAIQFVGDSSAC
;
A
#
# COMPACT_ATOMS: atom_id res chain seq x y z
N MET A 1 -28.35 -42.73 -60.85
CA MET A 1 -28.65 -42.77 -59.40
C MET A 1 -27.34 -43.02 -58.67
N ASN A 2 -26.71 -41.98 -58.13
CA ASN A 2 -25.46 -42.12 -57.38
C ASN A 2 -25.80 -42.29 -55.90
N GLN A 3 -25.66 -43.52 -55.39
CA GLN A 3 -25.64 -43.74 -53.94
C GLN A 3 -24.29 -43.27 -53.40
N LEU A 4 -24.31 -42.13 -52.72
CA LEU A 4 -23.21 -41.69 -51.87
C LEU A 4 -23.08 -42.71 -50.74
N ARG A 5 -22.03 -43.55 -50.77
CA ARG A 5 -21.70 -44.45 -49.66
C ARG A 5 -21.38 -43.59 -48.44
N SER A 6 -22.25 -43.63 -47.43
CA SER A 6 -21.98 -43.04 -46.12
C SER A 6 -20.96 -43.93 -45.40
N SER A 7 -19.69 -43.53 -45.42
CA SER A 7 -18.65 -44.18 -44.63
C SER A 7 -18.80 -43.75 -43.17
N GLY A 8 -19.10 -44.69 -42.27
CA GLY A 8 -19.12 -44.43 -40.83
C GLY A 8 -17.70 -44.40 -40.24
N PHE A 9 -17.52 -43.64 -39.16
CA PHE A 9 -16.28 -43.64 -38.38
C PHE A 9 -16.16 -44.91 -37.54
N THR A 10 -14.94 -45.43 -37.40
CA THR A 10 -14.68 -46.58 -36.52
C THR A 10 -14.63 -46.15 -35.06
N ILE A 11 -14.97 -47.07 -34.13
CA ILE A 11 -14.92 -46.79 -32.69
C ILE A 11 -13.51 -46.33 -32.27
N ILE A 12 -12.45 -46.91 -32.85
CA ILE A 12 -11.07 -46.55 -32.53
C ILE A 12 -10.69 -45.13 -33.00
N GLU A 13 -11.24 -44.67 -34.12
CA GLU A 13 -11.01 -43.31 -34.63
C GLU A 13 -11.73 -42.27 -33.76
N VAL A 14 -12.95 -42.58 -33.35
CA VAL A 14 -13.71 -41.71 -32.43
C VAL A 14 -13.02 -41.63 -31.06
N THR A 15 -12.53 -42.74 -30.51
CA THR A 15 -11.83 -42.72 -29.21
C THR A 15 -10.47 -42.02 -29.29
N LEU A 16 -9.72 -42.18 -30.40
CA LEU A 16 -8.46 -41.46 -30.63
C LEU A 16 -8.70 -39.95 -30.74
N PHE A 17 -9.72 -39.54 -31.50
CA PHE A 17 -10.08 -38.13 -31.65
C PHE A 17 -10.48 -37.50 -30.31
N LEU A 18 -11.29 -38.21 -29.51
CA LEU A 18 -11.67 -37.77 -28.16
C LEU A 18 -10.48 -37.69 -27.22
N ALA A 19 -9.55 -38.64 -27.28
CA ALA A 19 -8.33 -38.64 -26.45
C ALA A 19 -7.43 -37.43 -26.77
N ILE A 20 -7.20 -37.15 -28.05
CA ILE A 20 -6.40 -36.00 -28.48
C ILE A 20 -7.10 -34.69 -28.11
N SER A 21 -8.40 -34.59 -28.39
CA SER A 21 -9.19 -33.39 -28.06
C SER A 21 -9.22 -33.13 -26.54
N GLY A 22 -9.34 -34.18 -25.73
CA GLY A 22 -9.26 -34.08 -24.27
C GLY A 22 -7.89 -33.62 -23.77
N LEU A 23 -6.81 -34.15 -24.34
CA LEU A 23 -5.44 -33.74 -23.98
C LEU A 23 -5.20 -32.26 -24.35
N LEU A 24 -5.64 -31.83 -25.53
CA LEU A 24 -5.56 -30.43 -25.96
C LEU A 24 -6.34 -29.51 -25.01
N LEU A 25 -7.55 -29.90 -24.62
CA LEU A 25 -8.37 -29.14 -23.68
C LEU A 25 -7.67 -28.98 -22.32
N ILE A 26 -7.08 -30.05 -21.78
CA ILE A 26 -6.32 -30.01 -20.52
C ILE A 26 -5.12 -29.06 -20.65
N GLY A 27 -4.38 -29.13 -21.77
CA GLY A 27 -3.25 -28.23 -22.03
C GLY A 27 -3.66 -26.75 -22.06
N VAL A 28 -4.78 -26.44 -22.73
CA VAL A 28 -5.34 -25.08 -22.77
C VAL A 28 -5.76 -24.61 -21.38
N MET A 29 -6.44 -25.45 -20.60
CA MET A 29 -6.88 -25.11 -19.25
C MET A 29 -5.69 -24.83 -18.32
N ALA A 30 -4.62 -25.63 -18.40
CA ALA A 30 -3.40 -25.40 -17.64
C ALA A 30 -2.74 -24.06 -18.01
N ALA A 31 -2.66 -23.74 -19.30
CA ALA A 31 -2.10 -22.48 -19.79
C ALA A 31 -2.97 -21.26 -19.40
N ILE A 32 -4.30 -21.39 -19.39
CA ILE A 32 -5.19 -20.32 -18.94
C ILE A 32 -4.97 -20.04 -17.45
N ASN A 33 -4.86 -21.09 -16.63
CA ASN A 33 -4.70 -20.93 -15.19
C ASN A 33 -3.40 -20.19 -14.81
N THR A 34 -2.28 -20.47 -15.50
CA THR A 34 -1.02 -19.74 -15.26
C THR A 34 -1.13 -18.27 -15.63
N ASN A 35 -1.72 -17.96 -16.80
CA ASN A 35 -1.92 -16.57 -17.23
C ASN A 35 -2.84 -15.78 -16.29
N ILE A 36 -3.93 -16.38 -15.83
CA ILE A 36 -4.85 -15.75 -14.87
C ILE A 36 -4.11 -15.41 -13.57
N ASN A 37 -3.32 -16.33 -13.03
CA ASN A 37 -2.59 -16.09 -11.78
C ASN A 37 -1.55 -14.98 -11.92
N GLN A 38 -0.88 -14.88 -13.06
CA GLN A 38 0.04 -13.77 -13.33
C GLN A 38 -0.70 -12.42 -13.41
N GLN A 39 -1.84 -12.37 -14.10
CA GLN A 39 -2.65 -11.15 -14.18
C GLN A 39 -3.15 -10.70 -12.81
N ARG A 40 -3.72 -11.64 -12.03
CA ARG A 40 -4.17 -11.39 -10.66
C ARG A 40 -3.07 -10.82 -9.78
N TYR A 41 -1.88 -11.40 -9.88
CA TYR A 41 -0.73 -10.91 -9.15
C TYR A 41 -0.32 -9.49 -9.59
N MET A 42 -0.24 -9.21 -10.88
CA MET A 42 0.06 -7.86 -11.37
C MET A 42 -1.00 -6.83 -10.94
N ASP A 43 -2.26 -7.22 -10.91
CA ASP A 43 -3.36 -6.38 -10.43
C ASP A 43 -3.23 -6.11 -8.92
N ALA A 44 -2.82 -7.11 -8.12
CA ALA A 44 -2.53 -6.88 -6.69
C ALA A 44 -1.38 -5.90 -6.50
N VAL A 45 -0.30 -6.02 -7.28
CA VAL A 45 0.85 -5.12 -7.19
C VAL A 45 0.49 -3.69 -7.59
N ARG A 46 -0.28 -3.52 -8.66
CA ARG A 46 -0.77 -2.21 -9.10
C ARG A 46 -1.72 -1.59 -8.09
N SER A 47 -2.68 -2.36 -7.57
CA SER A 47 -3.58 -1.90 -6.51
C SER A 47 -2.82 -1.46 -5.25
N PHE A 48 -1.77 -2.20 -4.87
CA PHE A 48 -0.90 -1.81 -3.76
C PHE A 48 -0.16 -0.49 -4.03
N GLN A 49 0.38 -0.32 -5.23
CA GLN A 49 1.00 0.94 -5.65
C GLN A 49 -0.01 2.10 -5.66
N ASP A 50 -1.17 1.89 -6.27
CA ASP A 50 -2.24 2.89 -6.40
C ASP A 50 -2.72 3.35 -5.02
N TYR A 51 -2.83 2.42 -4.05
CA TYR A 51 -3.16 2.77 -2.68
C TYR A 51 -2.10 3.70 -2.06
N LEU A 52 -0.81 3.35 -2.17
CA LEU A 52 0.29 4.20 -1.64
C LEU A 52 0.32 5.58 -2.32
N GLN A 53 0.11 5.63 -3.63
CA GLN A 53 0.01 6.87 -4.39
C GLN A 53 -1.23 7.69 -3.99
N GLY A 54 -2.35 7.03 -3.75
CA GLY A 54 -3.60 7.64 -3.28
C GLY A 54 -3.46 8.36 -1.94
N GLN A 55 -2.53 7.94 -1.08
CA GLN A 55 -2.28 8.61 0.20
C GLN A 55 -1.79 10.06 0.03
N TYR A 56 -1.10 10.38 -1.07
CA TYR A 56 -0.72 11.76 -1.37
C TYR A 56 -1.95 12.65 -1.63
N ASN A 57 -2.97 12.12 -2.29
CA ASN A 57 -4.22 12.85 -2.51
C ASN A 57 -4.91 13.18 -1.18
N LEU A 58 -4.89 12.26 -0.20
CA LEU A 58 -5.45 12.50 1.13
C LEU A 58 -4.63 13.50 1.97
N VAL A 59 -3.35 13.72 1.63
CA VAL A 59 -2.51 14.76 2.23
C VAL A 59 -2.79 16.12 1.60
N ASP A 60 -3.01 16.17 0.28
CA ASP A 60 -3.35 17.41 -0.41
C ASP A 60 -4.79 17.86 -0.18
N ASN A 61 -5.73 16.91 -0.17
CA ASN A 61 -7.15 17.13 0.08
C ASN A 61 -7.51 16.54 1.44
N VAL A 62 -7.16 17.28 2.49
CA VAL A 62 -7.35 16.85 3.88
C VAL A 62 -8.82 16.54 4.15
N ARG A 63 -9.09 15.30 4.54
CA ARG A 63 -10.40 14.85 5.05
C ARG A 63 -10.38 14.91 6.56
N ASN A 64 -11.43 15.51 7.12
CA ASN A 64 -11.65 15.60 8.56
C ASN A 64 -13.06 15.10 8.86
N ASN A 65 -13.22 13.77 8.81
CA ASN A 65 -14.45 13.08 9.15
C ASN A 65 -14.50 12.63 10.62
N ARG A 66 -13.61 13.14 11.48
CA ARG A 66 -13.53 12.78 12.90
C ARG A 66 -14.79 13.15 13.71
N PRO A 67 -15.22 12.35 14.69
CA PRO A 67 -16.23 12.78 15.67
C PRO A 67 -15.75 13.94 16.56
N ASP A 68 -16.65 14.50 17.37
CA ASP A 68 -16.33 15.59 18.30
C ASP A 68 -15.30 15.13 19.33
N TYR A 69 -14.12 15.77 19.30
CA TYR A 69 -12.92 15.38 20.03
C TYR A 69 -12.13 16.64 20.34
N ALA A 70 -11.56 16.69 21.54
CA ALA A 70 -10.71 17.78 21.99
C ALA A 70 -9.25 17.58 21.59
N CYS A 71 -8.50 18.67 21.51
CA CYS A 71 -7.06 18.65 21.28
C CYS A 71 -6.31 18.89 22.59
N ASP A 72 -5.55 17.90 23.05
CA ASP A 72 -4.61 18.04 24.14
C ASP A 72 -3.20 18.35 23.60
N ALA A 73 -2.54 19.34 24.19
CA ALA A 73 -1.23 19.81 23.73
C ALA A 73 -0.12 18.73 23.78
N VAL A 74 -0.29 17.71 24.63
CA VAL A 74 0.70 16.65 24.88
C VAL A 74 0.22 15.31 24.33
N LYS A 75 -1.05 14.97 24.52
CA LYS A 75 -1.65 13.67 24.18
C LYS A 75 -2.32 13.66 22.81
N GLY A 76 -2.38 14.79 22.10
CA GLY A 76 -3.03 14.87 20.81
C GLY A 76 -4.54 14.87 20.92
N MET A 77 -5.20 14.30 19.90
CA MET A 77 -6.65 14.20 19.88
C MET A 77 -7.16 13.25 20.98
N GLN A 78 -8.06 13.74 21.84
CA GLN A 78 -8.66 13.01 22.95
C GLN A 78 -10.19 13.14 22.93
N ALA A 79 -10.89 12.16 23.54
CA ALA A 79 -12.34 12.22 23.65
C ALA A 79 -12.76 13.53 24.31
N GLY A 80 -13.69 14.24 23.68
CA GLY A 80 -14.11 15.58 24.11
C GLY A 80 -15.37 16.01 23.38
N THR A 81 -15.70 17.29 23.47
CA THR A 81 -16.93 17.86 22.87
C THR A 81 -16.62 18.96 21.87
N ASP A 82 -15.35 19.15 21.50
CA ASP A 82 -14.97 20.17 20.54
C ASP A 82 -15.40 19.75 19.13
N VAL A 83 -16.15 20.65 18.50
CA VAL A 83 -16.65 20.49 17.14
C VAL A 83 -15.47 20.56 16.15
N ARG A 84 -15.64 19.94 14.99
CA ARG A 84 -14.68 20.02 13.88
C ARG A 84 -14.39 21.50 13.55
N GLY A 85 -13.11 21.84 13.47
CA GLY A 85 -12.66 23.19 13.10
C GLY A 85 -12.52 24.18 14.26
N THR A 86 -12.90 23.83 15.48
CA THR A 86 -12.71 24.69 16.68
C THR A 86 -11.54 24.25 17.57
N THR A 87 -10.85 23.18 17.22
CA THR A 87 -9.71 22.63 17.97
C THR A 87 -8.38 23.21 17.53
N ASN A 88 -7.42 23.27 18.47
CA ASN A 88 -6.05 23.70 18.19
C ASN A 88 -5.18 22.65 17.45
N CYS A 89 -5.67 21.41 17.31
CA CYS A 89 -4.94 20.37 16.59
C CYS A 89 -5.22 20.47 15.09
N THR A 90 -4.16 20.41 14.28
CA THR A 90 -4.25 20.50 12.81
C THR A 90 -3.79 19.19 12.17
N ILE A 91 -4.50 18.73 11.14
CA ILE A 91 -4.08 17.57 10.34
C ILE A 91 -3.01 18.03 9.36
N ILE A 92 -1.82 17.44 9.43
CA ILE A 92 -0.67 17.83 8.59
C ILE A 92 -0.24 16.74 7.60
N GLY A 93 -0.80 15.54 7.71
CA GLY A 93 -0.33 14.42 6.92
C GLY A 93 -0.93 13.08 7.32
N ARG A 94 -0.32 12.01 6.83
CA ARG A 94 -0.74 10.64 7.06
C ARG A 94 0.43 9.73 7.41
N PHE A 95 0.16 8.80 8.31
CA PHE A 95 1.06 7.73 8.70
C PHE A 95 0.53 6.42 8.12
N VAL A 96 1.31 5.81 7.25
CA VAL A 96 1.00 4.53 6.61
C VAL A 96 1.86 3.45 7.23
N SER A 97 1.23 2.40 7.75
CA SER A 97 1.90 1.21 8.26
C SER A 97 1.50 -0.03 7.48
N LEU A 98 2.45 -0.96 7.35
CA LEU A 98 2.18 -2.31 6.90
C LEU A 98 1.88 -3.21 8.11
N GLU A 99 0.71 -3.83 8.09
CA GLU A 99 0.14 -4.67 9.14
C GLU A 99 -0.17 -6.08 8.59
N ASP A 100 -0.69 -6.96 9.43
CA ASP A 100 -1.10 -8.33 9.09
C ASP A 100 -0.04 -9.13 8.33
N ASN A 101 1.22 -9.04 8.78
CA ASN A 101 2.34 -9.76 8.18
C ASN A 101 2.51 -9.44 6.68
N GLY A 102 2.41 -8.17 6.32
CA GLY A 102 2.64 -7.70 4.96
C GLY A 102 1.39 -7.65 4.08
N LYS A 103 0.21 -7.90 4.63
CA LYS A 103 -1.02 -8.07 3.84
C LYS A 103 -1.93 -6.84 3.86
N THR A 104 -1.77 -5.97 4.84
CA THR A 104 -2.70 -4.85 5.03
C THR A 104 -1.90 -3.57 5.14
N LEU A 105 -2.20 -2.58 4.30
CA LEU A 105 -1.72 -1.22 4.48
C LEU A 105 -2.79 -0.44 5.23
N LYS A 106 -2.37 0.23 6.30
CA LYS A 106 -3.23 1.07 7.13
C LYS A 106 -2.69 2.48 7.17
N SER A 107 -3.55 3.45 6.85
CA SER A 107 -3.23 4.87 6.80
C SER A 107 -4.04 5.65 7.81
N ARG A 108 -3.35 6.34 8.73
CA ARG A 108 -3.97 7.12 9.81
C ARG A 108 -3.59 8.59 9.69
N PRO A 109 -4.48 9.54 10.03
CA PRO A 109 -4.15 10.96 10.01
C PRO A 109 -3.13 11.31 11.10
N ILE A 110 -2.22 12.24 10.78
CA ILE A 110 -1.25 12.83 11.71
C ILE A 110 -1.76 14.20 12.15
N TYR A 111 -1.82 14.40 13.45
CA TYR A 111 -2.21 15.65 14.09
C TYR A 111 -1.00 16.36 14.68
N ALA A 112 -0.83 17.64 14.37
CA ALA A 112 0.06 18.54 15.10
C ALA A 112 -0.69 19.15 16.28
N THR A 113 -0.13 19.09 17.49
CA THR A 113 -0.72 19.68 18.70
C THR A 113 -0.38 21.14 18.90
N LYS A 114 0.63 21.64 18.18
CA LYS A 114 1.00 23.04 18.16
C LYS A 114 0.66 23.67 16.82
N ASP A 115 0.39 24.96 16.86
CA ASP A 115 0.11 25.75 15.67
C ASP A 115 1.38 25.90 14.82
N ILE A 116 1.23 25.58 13.54
CA ILE A 116 2.27 25.62 12.52
C ILE A 116 2.65 27.04 12.11
N VAL A 117 1.77 28.02 12.31
CA VAL A 117 2.03 29.43 12.00
C VAL A 117 2.93 30.07 13.07
N THR A 118 2.78 29.65 14.33
CA THR A 118 3.55 30.21 15.46
C THR A 118 4.81 29.41 15.77
N THR A 119 4.88 28.15 15.35
CA THR A 119 6.07 27.32 15.54
C THR A 119 7.11 27.62 14.46
N SER A 120 8.29 28.09 14.86
CA SER A 120 9.42 28.30 13.96
C SER A 120 10.42 27.14 13.99
N GLY A 121 10.86 26.75 12.80
CA GLY A 121 11.93 25.77 12.60
C GLY A 121 12.97 26.32 11.61
N ASN A 122 14.23 25.90 11.78
CA ASN A 122 15.30 26.27 10.86
C ASN A 122 15.21 25.51 9.53
N ASN A 123 14.59 24.33 9.55
CA ASN A 123 14.26 23.50 8.40
C ASN A 123 12.96 22.74 8.67
N ASP A 124 12.46 22.03 7.65
CA ASP A 124 11.18 21.29 7.72
C ASP A 124 11.23 20.19 8.81
N GLU A 125 12.35 19.48 8.94
CA GLU A 125 12.52 18.43 9.95
C GLU A 125 12.51 18.98 11.39
N ASP A 126 13.18 20.12 11.63
CA ASP A 126 13.20 20.83 12.91
C ASP A 126 11.80 21.34 13.25
N LEU A 127 11.08 21.88 12.26
CA LEU A 127 9.68 22.29 12.43
C LEU A 127 8.80 21.09 12.83
N LEU A 128 8.87 19.99 12.08
CA LEU A 128 8.12 18.76 12.37
C LEU A 128 8.42 18.21 13.77
N SER A 129 9.67 18.30 14.22
CA SER A 129 10.06 17.86 15.57
C SER A 129 9.42 18.69 16.69
N LYS A 130 9.14 19.98 16.44
CA LYS A 130 8.58 20.92 17.42
C LYS A 130 7.06 20.93 17.48
N LEU A 131 6.39 20.52 16.40
CA LEU A 131 4.92 20.55 16.24
C LEU A 131 4.14 19.59 17.14
N GLY A 132 4.83 18.69 17.86
CA GLY A 132 4.17 17.72 18.75
C GLY A 132 3.27 16.76 17.96
N LEU A 133 3.86 16.00 17.05
CA LEU A 133 3.10 15.14 16.14
C LEU A 133 2.55 13.91 16.86
N THR A 134 1.25 13.69 16.71
CA THR A 134 0.53 12.56 17.30
C THR A 134 -0.31 11.84 16.24
N LEU A 135 -0.41 10.52 16.38
CA LEU A 135 -1.32 9.73 15.55
C LEU A 135 -2.75 9.87 16.08
N GLY A 136 -3.73 9.82 15.18
CA GLY A 136 -5.12 9.65 15.58
C GLY A 136 -5.29 8.44 16.51
N SER A 137 -6.02 8.62 17.60
CA SER A 137 -6.45 7.52 18.46
C SER A 137 -7.18 6.45 17.64
N PRO A 138 -7.09 5.15 17.96
CA PRO A 138 -7.88 4.11 17.29
C PRO A 138 -9.39 4.36 17.33
N SER A 139 -9.87 5.15 18.29
CA SER A 139 -11.26 5.59 18.39
C SER A 139 -11.67 6.67 17.38
N LEU A 140 -10.71 7.17 16.59
CA LEU A 140 -10.87 8.14 15.49
C LEU A 140 -10.78 7.48 14.11
N SER A 141 -11.05 6.18 14.03
CA SER A 141 -10.90 5.38 12.81
C SER A 141 -11.78 5.78 11.63
N GLN A 142 -12.68 6.76 11.78
CA GLN A 142 -13.52 7.27 10.69
C GLN A 142 -12.72 7.96 9.58
N ASP A 143 -11.53 8.47 9.92
CA ASP A 143 -10.58 9.01 8.95
C ASP A 143 -9.47 8.02 8.60
N ASP A 144 -9.43 6.83 9.21
CA ASP A 144 -8.48 5.79 8.84
C ASP A 144 -8.86 5.21 7.47
N ASP A 145 -7.84 4.88 6.68
CA ASP A 145 -7.99 4.23 5.40
C ASP A 145 -7.19 2.92 5.43
N GLU A 146 -7.74 1.85 4.88
CA GLU A 146 -7.15 0.51 4.95
C GLU A 146 -7.31 -0.18 3.61
N SER A 147 -6.25 -0.83 3.15
CA SER A 147 -6.28 -1.64 1.94
C SER A 147 -5.56 -2.96 2.17
N THR A 148 -6.26 -4.05 1.90
CA THR A 148 -5.68 -5.38 1.90
C THR A 148 -5.13 -5.69 0.53
N VAL A 149 -3.91 -6.23 0.49
CA VAL A 149 -3.30 -6.69 -0.75
C VAL A 149 -4.14 -7.84 -1.29
N SER A 150 -4.62 -7.67 -2.52
CA SER A 150 -5.48 -8.65 -3.17
C SER A 150 -4.74 -9.98 -3.42
N TRP A 151 -5.52 -11.04 -3.65
CA TRP A 151 -5.01 -12.36 -4.05
C TRP A 151 -4.04 -13.02 -3.06
N GLY A 152 -4.13 -12.67 -1.77
CA GLY A 152 -3.30 -13.25 -0.70
C GLY A 152 -1.84 -12.80 -0.73
N ALA A 153 -1.46 -11.95 -1.69
CA ALA A 153 -0.10 -11.46 -1.82
C ALA A 153 0.32 -10.68 -0.56
N ASN A 154 1.63 -10.63 -0.32
CA ASN A 154 2.17 -9.92 0.84
C ASN A 154 3.42 -9.13 0.48
N ALA A 155 3.54 -7.93 1.04
CA ALA A 155 4.68 -7.07 0.89
C ALA A 155 5.74 -7.34 1.97
N TYR A 156 7.02 -7.21 1.60
CA TYR A 156 8.17 -7.35 2.47
C TYR A 156 9.32 -6.43 2.00
N ILE A 157 10.33 -6.21 2.84
CA ILE A 157 11.48 -5.36 2.49
C ILE A 157 12.46 -6.12 1.58
N ALA A 158 12.88 -5.50 0.48
CA ALA A 158 13.88 -6.08 -0.42
C ALA A 158 15.15 -6.51 0.33
N GLY A 159 15.67 -7.69 0.00
CA GLY A 159 16.81 -8.31 0.71
C GLY A 159 16.48 -8.94 2.07
N ASN A 160 15.31 -8.72 2.67
CA ASN A 160 14.90 -9.39 3.92
C ASN A 160 13.41 -9.80 3.90
N PRO A 161 13.07 -11.01 3.40
CA PRO A 161 11.70 -11.51 3.33
C PRO A 161 10.96 -11.62 4.66
N ASN A 162 11.69 -11.68 5.78
CA ASN A 162 11.12 -11.75 7.11
C ASN A 162 10.77 -10.36 7.66
N ASN A 163 11.37 -9.30 7.12
CA ASN A 163 11.03 -7.94 7.51
C ASN A 163 9.83 -7.47 6.70
N LYS A 164 8.70 -7.29 7.39
CA LYS A 164 7.46 -6.76 6.84
C LYS A 164 7.00 -5.49 7.55
N ASN A 165 7.94 -4.84 8.23
CA ASN A 165 7.69 -3.57 8.88
C ASN A 165 7.94 -2.46 7.87
N LEU A 166 6.90 -1.69 7.58
CA LEU A 166 6.98 -0.45 6.85
C LEU A 166 6.23 0.59 7.66
N HIS A 167 6.90 1.70 7.93
CA HIS A 167 6.31 2.89 8.49
C HIS A 167 6.66 4.06 7.58
N MET A 168 5.64 4.66 6.98
CA MET A 168 5.77 5.78 6.06
C MET A 168 4.98 6.97 6.60
N VAL A 169 5.58 8.14 6.55
CA VAL A 169 5.00 9.42 6.95
C VAL A 169 4.99 10.31 5.72
N ILE A 170 3.80 10.72 5.29
CA ILE A 170 3.63 11.70 4.23
C ILE A 170 3.05 12.95 4.88
N VAL A 171 3.80 14.05 4.87
CA VAL A 171 3.42 15.30 5.55
C VAL A 171 3.52 16.47 4.60
N ARG A 172 2.63 17.45 4.79
CA ARG A 172 2.63 18.71 4.09
C ARG A 172 2.64 19.86 5.09
N ILE A 173 3.64 20.70 4.97
CA ILE A 173 3.76 21.94 5.73
C ILE A 173 3.17 23.06 4.84
N PRO A 174 2.32 23.96 5.35
CA PRO A 174 1.58 24.95 4.53
C PRO A 174 2.45 25.83 3.62
N ASN A 175 3.70 26.12 4.01
CA ASN A 175 4.65 26.93 3.26
C ASN A 175 5.72 26.11 2.52
N SER A 176 5.61 24.78 2.52
CA SER A 176 6.58 23.87 1.92
C SER A 176 5.89 22.84 1.01
N THR A 177 6.70 22.01 0.36
CA THR A 177 6.24 20.88 -0.42
C THR A 177 5.82 19.72 0.48
N VAL A 178 5.05 18.78 -0.07
CA VAL A 178 4.87 17.48 0.56
C VAL A 178 6.25 16.82 0.73
N ARG A 179 6.45 16.09 1.82
CA ARG A 179 7.63 15.26 2.05
C ARG A 179 7.21 13.89 2.53
N THR A 180 7.98 12.91 2.10
CA THR A 180 7.78 11.50 2.45
C THR A 180 8.99 10.98 3.20
N TYR A 181 8.73 10.47 4.39
CA TYR A 181 9.72 9.82 5.23
C TYR A 181 9.32 8.36 5.39
N ALA A 182 10.28 7.44 5.31
CA ALA A 182 9.96 6.02 5.39
C ALA A 182 11.04 5.26 6.17
N SER A 183 10.60 4.33 7.02
CA SER A 183 11.45 3.46 7.83
C SER A 183 10.97 2.02 7.80
N THR A 184 11.92 1.09 7.92
CA THR A 184 11.69 -0.37 8.03
C THR A 184 12.00 -0.90 9.42
N ASP A 185 12.36 -0.02 10.36
CA ASP A 185 12.63 -0.38 11.75
C ASP A 185 11.32 -0.70 12.47
N SER A 186 11.22 -1.91 13.03
CA SER A 186 10.06 -2.35 13.81
C SER A 186 9.81 -1.49 15.06
N THR A 187 10.83 -0.76 15.52
CA THR A 187 10.72 0.16 16.65
C THR A 187 10.32 1.59 16.24
N ALA A 188 10.21 1.88 14.94
CA ALA A 188 9.76 3.16 14.39
C ALA A 188 8.23 3.28 14.37
N ASN A 189 7.58 2.86 15.46
CA ASN A 189 6.14 2.98 15.67
C ASN A 189 5.66 4.41 15.98
N THR A 190 6.58 5.38 16.00
CA THR A 190 6.31 6.79 16.28
C THR A 190 6.77 7.65 15.12
N ILE A 191 6.03 8.73 14.85
CA ILE A 191 6.26 9.64 13.73
C ILE A 191 7.68 10.22 13.76
N SER A 192 8.15 10.65 14.94
CA SER A 192 9.48 11.27 15.10
C SER A 192 10.63 10.32 14.75
N LYS A 193 10.49 9.02 15.05
CA LYS A 193 11.50 8.02 14.68
C LYS A 193 11.55 7.80 13.18
N VAL A 194 10.39 7.72 12.51
CA VAL A 194 10.32 7.55 11.05
C VAL A 194 10.97 8.72 10.33
N ILE A 195 10.68 9.95 10.77
CA ILE A 195 11.30 11.16 10.20
C ILE A 195 12.83 11.14 10.39
N GLY A 196 13.30 10.75 11.59
CA GLY A 196 14.73 10.71 11.90
C GLY A 196 15.53 9.59 11.20
N SER A 197 14.88 8.50 10.77
CA SER A 197 15.53 7.34 10.16
C SER A 197 15.19 7.17 8.66
N SER A 198 14.76 8.24 8.00
CA SER A 198 14.23 8.14 6.65
C SER A 198 15.27 7.73 5.62
N SER A 199 14.91 6.78 4.75
CA SER A 199 15.71 6.37 3.58
C SER A 199 14.80 5.90 2.44
N ASP A 200 15.36 5.71 1.25
CA ASP A 200 14.65 5.05 0.16
C ASP A 200 14.36 3.59 0.56
N ILE A 201 13.11 3.17 0.41
CA ILE A 201 12.69 1.80 0.75
C ILE A 201 12.28 1.07 -0.52
N ASN A 202 12.86 -0.11 -0.70
CA ASN A 202 12.44 -1.05 -1.72
C ASN A 202 11.57 -2.13 -1.09
N LEU A 203 10.33 -2.23 -1.55
CA LEU A 203 9.34 -3.22 -1.16
C LEU A 203 9.21 -4.25 -2.27
N CYS A 204 9.19 -5.52 -1.88
CA CYS A 204 8.88 -6.63 -2.76
C CYS A 204 7.47 -7.14 -2.44
N VAL A 205 6.69 -7.45 -3.46
CA VAL A 205 5.37 -8.07 -3.29
C VAL A 205 5.48 -9.54 -3.67
N ASN A 206 5.23 -10.45 -2.73
CA ASN A 206 5.23 -11.89 -3.00
C ASN A 206 3.84 -12.35 -3.44
N PRO A 207 3.69 -13.10 -4.56
CA PRO A 207 2.46 -13.82 -4.81
C PRO A 207 2.20 -14.86 -3.70
N ASP A 208 0.93 -15.11 -3.38
CA ASP A 208 0.56 -16.24 -2.51
C ASP A 208 0.60 -17.56 -3.29
N GLY A 209 1.00 -18.64 -2.61
CA GLY A 209 1.00 -19.99 -3.18
C GLY A 209 2.15 -20.31 -4.14
N MET A 210 1.94 -21.36 -4.94
CA MET A 210 2.98 -22.07 -5.71
C MET A 210 3.11 -21.53 -7.15
N VAL A 211 3.02 -20.22 -7.33
CA VAL A 211 3.09 -19.57 -8.64
C VAL A 211 4.50 -19.05 -8.88
N THR A 212 5.13 -19.46 -9.98
CA THR A 212 6.49 -19.05 -10.36
C THR A 212 6.51 -17.68 -11.08
N THR A 213 5.71 -16.72 -10.61
CA THR A 213 5.71 -15.37 -11.19
C THR A 213 6.93 -14.61 -10.66
N PRO A 214 7.65 -13.86 -11.50
CA PRO A 214 8.71 -12.98 -11.02
C PRO A 214 8.15 -12.00 -9.98
N LYS A 215 8.88 -11.81 -8.89
CA LYS A 215 8.46 -10.91 -7.83
C LYS A 215 8.66 -9.46 -8.27
N GLN A 216 7.68 -8.63 -7.98
CA GLN A 216 7.69 -7.23 -8.36
C GLN A 216 8.17 -6.36 -7.21
N MET A 217 8.94 -5.33 -7.56
CA MET A 217 9.48 -4.34 -6.66
C MET A 217 8.77 -2.98 -6.82
N ILE A 218 8.51 -2.34 -5.67
CA ILE A 218 8.03 -0.97 -5.55
C ILE A 218 9.02 -0.20 -4.68
N THR A 219 9.49 0.94 -5.18
CA THR A 219 10.39 1.85 -4.45
C THR A 219 9.62 3.03 -3.90
N ILE A 220 9.81 3.33 -2.62
CA ILE A 220 9.35 4.53 -1.94
C ILE A 220 10.56 5.45 -1.77
N ARG A 221 10.58 6.58 -2.47
CA ARG A 221 11.65 7.55 -2.36
C ARG A 221 11.51 8.41 -1.11
N LYS A 222 12.62 8.57 -0.40
CA LYS A 222 12.79 9.59 0.64
C LYS A 222 12.59 10.98 0.03
N ASP A 223 12.02 11.88 0.83
CA ASP A 223 11.74 13.28 0.48
C ASP A 223 10.88 13.43 -0.78
N GLY A 224 10.11 12.38 -1.10
CA GLY A 224 9.15 12.37 -2.18
C GLY A 224 8.08 13.44 -2.00
N SER A 225 7.90 14.29 -3.01
CA SER A 225 6.98 15.44 -2.96
C SER A 225 5.62 15.22 -3.63
N ASN A 226 5.39 14.05 -4.21
CA ASN A 226 4.13 13.67 -4.84
C ASN A 226 4.08 12.15 -5.04
N ALA A 227 2.97 11.66 -5.59
CA ALA A 227 2.72 10.26 -5.88
C ALA A 227 3.82 9.56 -6.72
N ASN A 228 4.58 10.29 -7.54
CA ASN A 228 5.69 9.71 -8.34
C ASN A 228 6.90 9.29 -7.49
N ALA A 229 6.90 9.61 -6.20
CA ALA A 229 7.86 9.07 -5.25
C ALA A 229 7.64 7.57 -4.98
N ILE A 230 6.43 7.06 -5.27
CA ILE A 230 6.14 5.63 -5.30
C ILE A 230 6.34 5.14 -6.74
N GLN A 231 7.37 4.31 -6.94
CA GLN A 231 7.79 3.87 -8.26
C GLN A 231 7.69 2.36 -8.39
N PHE A 232 7.02 1.92 -9.44
CA PHE A 232 7.05 0.53 -9.85
C PHE A 232 8.33 0.26 -10.64
N VAL A 233 9.18 -0.63 -10.10
CA VAL A 233 10.46 -1.00 -10.72
C VAL A 233 10.29 -2.25 -11.60
N GLY A 234 9.36 -3.13 -11.23
CA GLY A 234 9.12 -4.39 -11.93
C GLY A 234 9.89 -5.56 -11.34
N ASP A 235 10.25 -6.53 -12.18
CA ASP A 235 11.05 -7.69 -11.79
C ASP A 235 12.45 -7.26 -11.35
N SER A 236 12.87 -7.71 -10.16
CA SER A 236 14.15 -7.34 -9.57
C SER A 236 14.73 -8.50 -8.78
N SER A 237 16.01 -8.79 -8.99
CA SER A 237 16.76 -9.84 -8.28
C SER A 237 17.00 -9.53 -6.80
N ALA A 238 16.67 -8.32 -6.35
CA ALA A 238 16.66 -7.97 -4.93
C ALA A 238 15.38 -8.46 -4.21
N CYS A 239 14.41 -8.95 -4.99
CA CYS A 239 13.30 -9.78 -4.57
C CYS A 239 13.59 -11.26 -4.94
#